data_AF-A0A3D5UPQ8-F1
#
_entry.id   AF-A0A3D5UPQ8-F1
#
_cell.length_a   1.000
_cell.length_b   1.000
_cell.length_c   1.000
_cell.angle_alpha   90.00
_cell.angle_beta   90.00
_cell.angle_gamma   90.00
#
_symmetry.space_group_name_H-M   'P 1'
#
loop_
_entity.id
_entity.type
_entity.pdbx_description
1 polymer ?
#
loop_
_entity_poly.entity_id
_entity_poly.type
_entity_poly.pdbx_seq_one_letter_code
_entity_poly.pdbx_strand_id
1 'polypeptide(L)'
;MFQKKTKGDCEEAKCIIHYVEGALEGKDVDCPNVDYYIHKDVLSYFNVLLENESRMAKSAKSILEIVSSLSSFDVGMSHISYQLKDFAQEIASLSESNLAIVEQTTASMHSVNDAIDRTSDTLNSLVEESSNLSNKNNESMDLLADVQNIKDTVISDTTEMSEKIQQLVDLATEVGKIVDSVQDIAEQTNLLALNAAIEAARAGEQGKGFAVVADEVRNLADDTKTNLEGMKSFVEDIYSASSDGKESLERTLVSTNEMSDKIESVTD
;
A
#
# COMPACT_ATOMS: atom_id res chain seq x y z
N MET A 1 119.40 -49.60 -54.13
CA MET A 1 119.91 -48.26 -53.79
C MET A 1 118.76 -47.27 -53.90
N PHE A 2 118.07 -47.04 -52.78
CA PHE A 2 117.31 -45.82 -52.46
C PHE A 2 117.34 -45.79 -50.92
N GLN A 3 118.20 -44.96 -50.34
CA GLN A 3 118.32 -44.80 -48.89
C GLN A 3 117.11 -44.02 -48.37
N LYS A 4 116.31 -44.64 -47.49
CA LYS A 4 115.35 -43.92 -46.63
C LYS A 4 116.18 -43.16 -45.59
N LYS A 5 116.26 -41.83 -45.69
CA LYS A 5 116.79 -40.99 -44.60
C LYS A 5 115.82 -41.10 -43.42
N THR A 6 116.20 -41.79 -42.35
CA THR A 6 115.53 -41.72 -41.06
C THR A 6 115.79 -40.33 -40.46
N LYS A 7 114.73 -39.61 -40.04
CA LYS A 7 114.87 -38.36 -39.26
C LYS A 7 115.57 -38.71 -37.93
N GLY A 8 116.44 -37.82 -37.45
CA GLY A 8 117.13 -38.02 -36.17
C GLY A 8 116.20 -37.77 -34.98
N ASP A 9 116.49 -38.39 -33.83
CA ASP A 9 115.65 -38.43 -32.63
C ASP A 9 115.22 -37.02 -32.17
N CYS A 10 116.11 -36.03 -32.22
CA CYS A 10 115.81 -34.66 -31.84
C CYS A 10 114.85 -33.93 -32.79
N GLU A 11 114.73 -34.37 -34.05
CA GLU A 11 113.81 -33.77 -35.02
C GLU A 11 112.37 -34.24 -34.81
N GLU A 12 112.14 -35.49 -34.37
CA GLU A 12 110.81 -35.97 -33.99
C GLU A 12 110.28 -35.27 -32.73
N ALA A 13 111.14 -35.10 -31.72
CA ALA A 13 110.77 -34.37 -30.51
C ALA A 13 110.38 -32.91 -30.80
N LYS A 14 111.12 -32.21 -31.68
CA LYS A 14 110.75 -30.86 -32.15
C LYS A 14 109.41 -30.85 -32.89
N CYS A 15 109.13 -31.87 -33.72
CA CYS A 15 107.83 -31.99 -34.39
C CYS A 15 106.68 -32.20 -33.40
N ILE A 16 106.85 -33.05 -32.37
CA ILE A 16 105.84 -33.21 -31.30
C ILE A 16 105.64 -31.90 -30.54
N ILE A 17 106.72 -31.21 -30.17
CA ILE A 17 106.62 -29.92 -29.46
C ILE A 17 105.87 -28.89 -30.31
N HIS A 18 106.21 -28.74 -31.59
CA HIS A 18 105.53 -27.80 -32.48
C HIS A 18 104.05 -28.15 -32.69
N TYR A 19 103.72 -29.44 -32.75
CA TYR A 19 102.35 -29.92 -32.81
C TYR A 19 101.57 -29.57 -31.54
N VAL A 20 102.13 -29.82 -30.35
CA VAL A 20 101.48 -29.50 -29.08
C VAL A 20 101.35 -27.98 -28.88
N GLU A 21 102.39 -27.20 -29.18
CA GLU A 21 102.34 -25.74 -29.13
C GLU A 21 101.25 -25.19 -30.06
N GLY A 22 101.18 -25.70 -31.29
CA GLY A 22 100.14 -25.31 -32.24
C GLY A 22 98.73 -25.71 -31.78
N ALA A 23 98.56 -26.92 -31.25
CA ALA A 23 97.28 -27.38 -30.71
C ALA A 23 96.82 -26.56 -29.48
N LEU A 24 97.75 -26.19 -28.59
CA LEU A 24 97.47 -25.32 -27.44
C LEU A 24 97.14 -23.88 -27.85
N GLU A 25 97.69 -23.40 -28.97
CA GLU A 25 97.31 -22.13 -29.60
C GLU A 25 96.01 -22.22 -30.40
N GLY A 26 95.35 -23.39 -30.44
CA GLY A 26 94.11 -23.63 -31.19
C GLY A 26 94.30 -23.67 -32.70
N LYS A 27 95.53 -23.87 -33.18
CA LYS A 27 95.85 -24.06 -34.61
C LYS A 27 95.62 -25.51 -35.00
N ASP A 28 95.09 -25.71 -36.21
CA ASP A 28 95.01 -27.03 -36.82
C ASP A 28 96.39 -27.41 -37.33
N VAL A 29 97.08 -28.27 -36.58
CA VAL A 29 98.45 -28.71 -36.91
C VAL A 29 98.43 -30.21 -37.16
N ASP A 30 99.01 -30.62 -38.28
CA ASP A 30 99.07 -32.03 -38.67
C ASP A 30 99.81 -32.87 -37.61
N CYS A 31 99.19 -33.98 -37.23
CA CYS A 31 99.78 -34.93 -36.28
C CYS A 31 101.09 -35.49 -36.85
N PRO A 32 102.22 -35.36 -36.14
CA PRO A 32 103.51 -35.75 -36.67
C PRO A 32 103.64 -37.28 -36.73
N ASN A 33 104.13 -37.78 -37.87
CA ASN A 33 104.53 -39.18 -37.97
C ASN A 33 105.88 -39.39 -37.27
N VAL A 34 105.89 -40.21 -36.23
CA VAL A 34 107.07 -40.51 -35.39
C VAL A 34 107.40 -42.00 -35.44
N ASP A 35 108.67 -42.33 -35.67
CA ASP A 35 109.15 -43.70 -35.84
C ASP A 35 109.63 -44.30 -34.51
N TYR A 36 110.18 -43.50 -33.59
CA TYR A 36 110.71 -43.96 -32.30
C TYR A 36 109.61 -44.28 -31.27
N TYR A 37 109.78 -45.40 -30.55
CA TYR A 37 108.77 -45.91 -29.61
C TYR A 37 108.49 -44.94 -28.44
N ILE A 38 109.53 -44.32 -27.85
CA ILE A 38 109.36 -43.35 -26.76
C ILE A 38 108.59 -42.12 -27.24
N HIS A 39 108.85 -41.65 -28.46
CA HIS A 39 108.15 -40.51 -29.05
C HIS A 39 106.70 -40.83 -29.37
N LYS A 40 106.37 -42.08 -29.75
CA LYS A 40 104.98 -42.54 -29.88
C LYS A 40 104.25 -42.48 -28.55
N ASP A 41 104.87 -42.93 -27.46
CA ASP A 41 104.26 -42.87 -26.13
C ASP A 41 104.07 -41.43 -25.65
N VAL A 42 105.07 -40.56 -25.83
CA VAL A 42 105.00 -39.13 -25.49
C VAL A 42 103.90 -38.42 -26.30
N LEU A 43 103.84 -38.64 -27.62
CA LEU A 43 102.79 -38.10 -28.48
C LEU A 43 101.40 -38.62 -28.04
N SER A 44 101.29 -39.90 -27.68
CA SER A 44 100.05 -40.48 -27.16
C SER A 44 99.60 -39.80 -25.86
N TYR A 45 100.51 -39.56 -24.91
CA TYR A 45 100.16 -38.84 -23.67
C TYR A 45 99.72 -37.40 -23.94
N PHE A 46 100.40 -36.69 -24.85
CA PHE A 46 99.99 -35.34 -25.25
C PHE A 46 98.63 -35.33 -25.94
N ASN A 47 98.34 -36.29 -26.82
CA ASN A 47 97.03 -36.41 -27.45
C ASN A 47 95.92 -36.60 -26.41
N VAL A 48 96.12 -37.47 -25.41
CA VAL A 48 95.17 -37.65 -24.31
C VAL A 48 94.98 -36.37 -23.50
N LEU A 49 96.05 -35.61 -23.22
CA LEU A 49 95.97 -34.33 -22.51
C LEU A 49 95.22 -33.27 -23.31
N LEU A 50 95.49 -33.15 -24.61
CA LEU A 50 94.81 -32.23 -25.51
C LEU A 50 93.32 -32.59 -25.68
N GLU A 51 92.99 -33.88 -25.79
CA GLU A 51 91.60 -34.35 -25.81
C GLU A 51 90.88 -34.03 -24.49
N ASN A 52 91.53 -34.23 -23.34
CA ASN A 52 90.97 -33.90 -22.04
C ASN A 52 90.78 -32.39 -21.85
N GLU A 53 91.72 -31.56 -22.33
CA GLU A 53 91.60 -30.09 -22.34
C GLU A 53 90.39 -29.65 -23.17
N SER A 54 90.23 -30.18 -24.38
CA SER A 54 89.07 -29.90 -25.23
C SER A 54 87.74 -30.32 -24.58
N ARG A 55 87.71 -31.50 -23.94
CA ARG A 55 86.54 -31.98 -23.18
C ARG A 55 86.25 -31.08 -21.98
N MET A 56 87.27 -30.59 -21.28
CA MET A 56 87.13 -29.68 -20.15
C MET A 56 86.62 -28.31 -20.59
N ALA A 57 87.13 -27.77 -21.71
CA ALA A 57 86.64 -26.53 -22.30
C ALA A 57 85.17 -26.62 -22.70
N LYS A 58 84.76 -27.72 -23.35
CA LYS A 58 83.34 -28.00 -23.67
C LYS A 58 82.49 -28.09 -22.40
N SER A 59 82.96 -28.79 -21.38
CA SER A 59 82.25 -28.94 -20.10
C SER A 59 82.10 -27.60 -19.37
N ALA A 60 83.16 -26.77 -19.35
CA ALA A 60 83.12 -25.44 -18.75
C ALA A 60 82.12 -24.53 -19.47
N LYS A 61 82.07 -24.59 -20.81
CA LYS A 61 81.07 -23.88 -21.61
C LYS A 61 79.65 -24.31 -21.24
N SER A 62 79.39 -25.62 -21.17
CA SER A 62 78.07 -26.13 -20.75
C SER A 62 77.68 -25.71 -19.34
N ILE A 63 78.64 -25.68 -18.39
CA ILE A 63 78.39 -25.18 -17.03
C ILE A 63 78.00 -23.70 -17.06
N LEU A 64 78.68 -22.86 -17.84
CA LEU A 64 78.33 -21.44 -17.97
C LEU A 64 76.93 -21.24 -18.56
N GLU A 65 76.54 -22.03 -19.56
CA GLU A 65 75.18 -22.00 -20.13
C GLU A 65 74.11 -22.37 -19.08
N ILE A 66 74.39 -23.40 -18.26
CA ILE A 66 73.49 -23.81 -17.16
C ILE A 66 73.40 -22.72 -16.09
N VAL A 67 74.52 -22.13 -15.68
CA VAL A 67 74.55 -21.05 -14.67
C VAL A 67 73.78 -19.82 -15.17
N SER A 68 73.94 -19.45 -16.44
CA SER A 68 73.18 -18.37 -17.06
C SER A 68 71.67 -18.66 -17.05
N SER A 69 71.28 -19.88 -17.42
CA SER A 69 69.88 -20.31 -17.39
C SER A 69 69.31 -20.31 -15.96
N LEU A 70 70.08 -20.79 -14.98
CA LEU A 70 69.71 -20.79 -13.57
C LEU A 70 69.53 -19.36 -13.03
N SER A 71 70.40 -18.43 -13.42
CA SER A 71 70.26 -17.02 -13.05
C SER A 71 68.99 -16.40 -13.64
N SER A 72 68.66 -16.69 -14.90
CA SER A 72 67.40 -16.23 -15.50
C SER A 72 66.17 -16.81 -14.81
N PHE A 73 66.25 -18.08 -14.40
CA PHE A 73 65.20 -18.76 -13.64
C PHE A 73 65.01 -18.12 -12.26
N ASP A 74 66.09 -17.81 -11.54
CA ASP A 74 66.07 -17.17 -10.22
C ASP A 74 65.43 -15.77 -10.26
N VAL A 75 65.74 -14.98 -11.29
CA VAL A 75 65.09 -13.68 -11.54
C VAL A 75 63.60 -13.86 -11.80
N GLY A 76 63.23 -14.84 -12.64
CA GLY A 76 61.82 -15.15 -12.91
C GLY A 76 61.06 -15.60 -11.65
N MET A 77 61.69 -16.45 -10.82
CA MET A 77 61.14 -16.91 -9.56
C MET A 77 60.94 -15.76 -8.56
N SER A 78 61.92 -14.87 -8.47
CA SER A 78 61.82 -13.67 -7.62
C SER A 78 60.65 -12.78 -8.04
N HIS A 79 60.47 -12.56 -9.34
CA HIS A 79 59.33 -11.79 -9.86
C HIS A 79 57.99 -12.42 -9.50
N ILE A 80 57.83 -13.73 -9.72
CA ILE A 80 56.61 -14.46 -9.35
C ILE A 80 56.36 -14.40 -7.84
N SER A 81 57.40 -14.48 -7.01
CA SER A 81 57.27 -14.37 -5.56
C SER A 81 56.74 -13.00 -5.12
N TYR A 82 57.16 -11.91 -5.79
CA TYR A 82 56.60 -10.58 -5.51
C TYR A 82 55.14 -10.48 -5.93
N GLN A 83 54.79 -10.97 -7.12
CA GLN A 83 53.40 -11.00 -7.59
C GLN A 83 52.50 -11.82 -6.64
N LEU A 84 52.99 -12.95 -6.13
CA LEU A 84 52.26 -13.78 -5.18
C LEU A 84 52.04 -13.05 -3.85
N LYS A 85 53.02 -12.27 -3.39
CA LYS A 85 52.90 -11.46 -2.18
C LYS A 85 51.83 -10.37 -2.35
N ASP A 86 51.86 -9.65 -3.47
CA ASP A 86 50.89 -8.59 -3.75
C ASP A 86 49.47 -9.17 -3.85
N PHE A 87 49.32 -10.30 -4.55
CA PHE A 87 48.05 -11.02 -4.65
C PHE A 87 47.52 -11.50 -3.29
N ALA A 88 48.40 -12.01 -2.41
CA ALA A 88 48.01 -12.41 -1.06
C ALA A 88 47.53 -11.22 -0.22
N GLN A 89 48.13 -10.03 -0.38
CA GLN A 89 47.69 -8.80 0.28
C GLN A 89 46.32 -8.34 -0.23
N GLU A 90 46.10 -8.40 -1.54
CA GLU A 90 44.81 -8.06 -2.16
C GLU A 90 43.69 -9.00 -1.68
N ILE A 91 43.96 -10.31 -1.61
CA ILE A 91 43.03 -11.30 -1.06
C ILE A 91 42.69 -11.01 0.41
N ALA A 92 43.69 -10.66 1.23
CA ALA A 92 43.45 -10.36 2.64
C ALA A 92 42.52 -9.14 2.80
N SER A 93 42.77 -8.07 2.05
CA SER A 93 41.92 -6.87 2.03
C SER A 93 40.49 -7.19 1.54
N LEU A 94 40.37 -7.97 0.46
CA LEU A 94 39.07 -8.40 -0.05
C LEU A 94 38.31 -9.26 0.96
N SER A 95 39.00 -10.15 1.68
CA SER A 95 38.39 -10.99 2.70
C SER A 95 37.85 -10.16 3.88
N GLU A 96 38.57 -9.12 4.30
CA GLU A 96 38.13 -8.20 5.35
C GLU A 96 36.89 -7.40 4.90
N SER A 97 36.91 -6.89 3.67
CA SER A 97 35.74 -6.20 3.09
C SER A 97 34.53 -7.13 2.97
N ASN A 98 34.73 -8.37 2.56
CA ASN A 98 33.65 -9.36 2.46
C ASN A 98 33.04 -9.68 3.83
N LEU A 99 33.86 -9.79 4.88
CA LEU A 99 33.37 -9.99 6.25
C LEU A 99 32.45 -8.84 6.69
N ALA A 100 32.85 -7.59 6.43
CA ALA A 100 32.03 -6.42 6.75
C ALA A 100 30.69 -6.43 5.99
N ILE A 101 30.69 -6.84 4.71
CA ILE A 101 29.45 -6.98 3.92
C ILE A 101 28.53 -8.07 4.51
N VAL A 102 29.09 -9.20 4.94
CA VAL A 102 28.34 -10.29 5.57
C VAL A 102 27.71 -9.83 6.90
N GLU A 103 28.46 -9.09 7.72
CA GLU A 103 27.94 -8.52 8.98
C GLU A 103 26.78 -7.54 8.71
N GLN A 104 26.96 -6.62 7.75
CA GLN A 104 25.92 -5.67 7.37
C GLN A 104 24.67 -6.37 6.79
N THR A 105 24.86 -7.40 5.98
CA THR A 105 23.77 -8.20 5.42
C THR A 105 23.01 -8.92 6.53
N THR A 106 23.72 -9.46 7.52
CA THR A 106 23.12 -10.14 8.68
C THR A 106 22.29 -9.16 9.52
N ALA A 107 22.82 -7.97 9.79
CA ALA A 107 22.08 -6.92 10.50
C ALA A 107 20.81 -6.46 9.73
N SER A 108 20.93 -6.35 8.40
CA SER A 108 19.79 -6.01 7.54
C SER A 108 18.72 -7.10 7.56
N MET A 109 19.11 -8.38 7.55
CA MET A 109 18.18 -9.51 7.68
C MET A 109 17.43 -9.51 9.03
N HIS A 110 18.11 -9.14 10.13
CA HIS A 110 17.42 -8.95 11.41
C HIS A 110 16.34 -7.86 11.32
N SER A 111 16.65 -6.74 10.68
CA SER A 111 15.69 -5.65 10.50
C SER A 111 14.49 -6.06 9.63
N VAL A 112 14.73 -6.91 8.62
CA VAL A 112 13.66 -7.50 7.79
C VAL A 112 12.77 -8.43 8.60
N ASN A 113 13.35 -9.29 9.45
CA ASN A 113 12.55 -10.17 10.32
C ASN A 113 11.68 -9.37 11.29
N ASP A 114 12.23 -8.33 11.94
CA ASP A 114 11.45 -7.45 12.82
C ASP A 114 10.29 -6.77 12.08
N ALA A 115 10.50 -6.39 10.81
CA ALA A 115 9.45 -5.80 9.98
C ALA A 115 8.37 -6.83 9.62
N ILE A 116 8.75 -8.08 9.35
CA ILE A 116 7.82 -9.19 9.08
C ILE A 116 6.97 -9.49 10.32
N ASP A 117 7.57 -9.51 11.51
CA ASP A 117 6.85 -9.75 12.77
C ASP A 117 5.81 -8.63 13.03
N ARG A 118 6.23 -7.36 12.92
CA ARG A 118 5.30 -6.21 13.06
C ARG A 118 4.18 -6.25 12.03
N THR A 119 4.49 -6.65 10.79
CA THR A 119 3.49 -6.78 9.73
C THR A 119 2.49 -7.89 10.06
N SER A 120 2.96 -9.01 10.60
CA SER A 120 2.11 -10.13 11.02
C SER A 120 1.18 -9.73 12.17
N ASP A 121 1.67 -9.01 13.17
CA ASP A 121 0.85 -8.48 14.27
C ASP A 121 -0.22 -7.50 13.78
N THR A 122 0.15 -6.64 12.83
CA THR A 122 -0.77 -5.69 12.19
C THR A 122 -1.87 -6.42 11.40
N LEU A 123 -1.50 -7.47 10.66
CA LEU A 123 -2.46 -8.30 9.92
C LEU A 123 -3.44 -9.02 10.86
N ASN A 124 -2.96 -9.53 12.00
CA ASN A 124 -3.84 -10.16 12.99
C ASN A 124 -4.85 -9.16 13.57
N SER A 125 -4.38 -7.96 13.90
CA SER A 125 -5.26 -6.88 14.41
C SER A 125 -6.30 -6.47 13.36
N LEU A 126 -5.89 -6.37 12.09
CA LEU A 126 -6.79 -6.05 10.98
C LEU A 126 -7.88 -7.12 10.77
N VAL A 127 -7.55 -8.40 10.94
CA VAL A 127 -8.52 -9.49 10.88
C VAL A 127 -9.56 -9.37 12.01
N GLU A 128 -9.13 -9.05 13.22
CA GLU A 128 -10.03 -8.84 14.36
C GLU A 128 -10.95 -7.63 14.14
N GLU A 129 -10.40 -6.50 13.70
CA GLU A 129 -11.18 -5.30 13.38
C GLU A 129 -12.17 -5.55 12.24
N SER A 130 -11.76 -6.28 11.19
CA SER A 130 -12.64 -6.66 10.08
C SER A 130 -13.80 -7.54 10.54
N SER A 131 -13.54 -8.50 11.44
CA SER A 131 -14.59 -9.34 12.03
C SER A 131 -15.56 -8.50 12.88
N ASN A 132 -15.05 -7.57 13.69
CA ASN A 132 -15.88 -6.67 14.49
C ASN A 132 -16.76 -5.78 13.59
N LEU A 133 -16.18 -5.22 12.52
CA LEU A 133 -16.91 -4.42 11.53
C LEU A 133 -18.03 -5.23 10.87
N SER A 134 -17.76 -6.48 10.50
CA SER A 134 -18.78 -7.37 9.93
C SER A 134 -19.93 -7.63 10.90
N ASN A 135 -19.63 -7.83 12.19
CA ASN A 135 -20.67 -8.03 13.20
C ASN A 135 -21.52 -6.78 13.39
N LYS A 136 -20.89 -5.60 13.49
CA LYS A 136 -21.59 -4.32 13.57
C LYS A 136 -22.45 -4.03 12.33
N ASN A 137 -21.99 -4.45 11.17
CA ASN A 137 -22.77 -4.31 9.94
C ASN A 137 -24.02 -5.19 9.98
N ASN A 138 -23.91 -6.43 10.47
CA ASN A 138 -25.07 -7.30 10.67
C ASN A 138 -26.05 -6.71 11.70
N GLU A 139 -25.57 -6.21 12.84
CA GLU A 139 -26.41 -5.51 13.83
C GLU A 139 -27.10 -4.28 13.21
N SER A 140 -26.41 -3.55 12.33
CA SER A 140 -26.99 -2.40 11.63
C SER A 140 -28.09 -2.83 10.65
N MET A 141 -27.93 -3.97 9.97
CA MET A 141 -28.98 -4.53 9.11
C MET A 141 -30.22 -4.92 9.90
N ASP A 142 -30.05 -5.53 11.08
CA ASP A 142 -31.17 -5.86 11.97
C ASP A 142 -31.91 -4.58 12.42
N LEU A 143 -31.18 -3.53 12.79
CA LEU A 143 -31.78 -2.24 13.15
C LEU A 143 -32.53 -1.59 11.98
N LEU A 144 -32.03 -1.69 10.75
CA LEU A 144 -32.74 -1.17 9.57
C LEU A 144 -34.05 -1.94 9.33
N ALA A 145 -34.07 -3.26 9.54
CA ALA A 145 -35.30 -4.05 9.47
C ALA A 145 -36.31 -3.62 10.54
N ASP A 146 -35.86 -3.32 11.76
CA ASP A 146 -36.73 -2.78 12.81
C ASP A 146 -37.32 -1.41 12.42
N VAL A 147 -36.52 -0.53 11.80
CA VAL A 147 -37.01 0.76 11.30
C VAL A 147 -38.06 0.58 10.19
N GLN A 148 -37.93 -0.42 9.32
CA GLN A 148 -38.98 -0.74 8.34
C GLN A 148 -40.30 -1.16 9.01
N ASN A 149 -40.24 -1.97 10.07
CA ASN A 149 -41.44 -2.35 10.83
C ASN A 149 -42.09 -1.12 11.51
N ILE A 150 -41.28 -0.21 12.05
CA ILE A 150 -41.77 1.05 12.64
C ILE A 150 -42.43 1.92 11.57
N LYS A 151 -41.85 2.02 10.38
CA LYS A 151 -42.42 2.77 9.25
C LYS A 151 -43.83 2.28 8.91
N ASP A 152 -44.03 0.96 8.79
CA ASP A 152 -45.35 0.40 8.49
C ASP A 152 -46.39 0.74 9.57
N THR A 153 -45.96 0.74 10.83
CA THR A 153 -46.79 1.18 11.96
C THR A 153 -47.16 2.66 11.85
N VAL A 154 -46.18 3.53 11.56
CA VAL A 154 -46.41 4.98 11.40
C VAL A 154 -47.37 5.27 10.23
N ILE A 155 -47.26 4.56 9.11
CA ILE A 155 -48.19 4.71 7.97
C ILE A 155 -49.61 4.30 8.37
N SER A 156 -49.75 3.19 9.09
CA SER A 156 -51.05 2.74 9.62
C SER A 156 -51.67 3.78 10.55
N ASP A 157 -50.92 4.25 11.55
CA ASP A 157 -51.40 5.23 12.53
C ASP A 157 -51.76 6.57 11.87
N THR A 158 -50.98 7.01 10.90
CA THR A 158 -51.25 8.24 10.14
C THR A 158 -52.52 8.12 9.30
N THR A 159 -52.77 6.94 8.73
CA THR A 159 -54.01 6.66 7.99
C THR A 159 -55.22 6.71 8.92
N GLU A 160 -55.14 6.06 10.09
CA GLU A 160 -56.21 6.11 11.09
C GLU A 160 -56.46 7.55 11.56
N MET A 161 -55.41 8.32 11.85
CA MET A 161 -55.55 9.73 12.23
C MET A 161 -56.23 10.56 11.14
N SER A 162 -55.91 10.31 9.86
CA SER A 162 -56.54 11.00 8.74
C SER A 162 -58.05 10.74 8.70
N GLU A 163 -58.47 9.50 8.94
CA GLU A 163 -59.89 9.14 9.05
C GLU A 163 -60.57 9.84 10.24
N LYS A 164 -59.91 9.92 11.41
CA LYS A 164 -60.46 10.62 12.59
C LYS A 164 -60.59 12.14 12.35
N ILE A 165 -59.63 12.76 11.67
CA ILE A 165 -59.70 14.17 11.30
C ILE A 165 -60.86 14.39 10.32
N GLN A 166 -61.03 13.50 9.33
CA GLN A 166 -62.16 13.60 8.40
C GLN A 166 -63.50 13.49 9.14
N GLN A 167 -63.62 12.56 10.10
CA GLN A 167 -64.80 12.47 10.96
C GLN A 167 -65.04 13.77 11.75
N LEU A 168 -63.98 14.40 12.29
CA LEU A 168 -64.10 15.67 13.02
C LEU A 168 -64.61 16.80 12.10
N VAL A 169 -64.11 16.88 10.87
CA VAL A 169 -64.57 17.83 9.84
C VAL A 169 -66.06 17.62 9.53
N ASP A 170 -66.49 16.37 9.38
CA ASP A 170 -67.89 16.04 9.11
C ASP A 170 -68.78 16.44 10.30
N LEU A 171 -68.34 16.19 11.54
CA LEU A 171 -69.04 16.61 12.75
C LEU A 171 -69.12 18.14 12.85
N ALA A 172 -68.01 18.85 12.61
CA ALA A 172 -67.97 20.32 12.61
C ALA A 172 -68.93 20.90 11.56
N THR A 173 -69.02 20.27 10.39
CA THR A 173 -69.98 20.62 9.33
C THR A 173 -71.42 20.51 9.82
N GLU A 174 -71.75 19.42 10.51
CA GLU A 174 -73.10 19.21 11.02
C GLU A 174 -73.43 20.20 12.14
N VAL A 175 -72.49 20.49 13.04
CA VAL A 175 -72.64 21.52 14.07
C VAL A 175 -72.83 22.90 13.43
N GLY A 176 -72.07 23.24 12.38
CA GLY A 176 -72.23 24.49 11.64
C GLY A 176 -73.65 24.67 11.08
N LYS A 177 -74.23 23.63 10.47
CA LYS A 177 -75.62 23.66 10.00
C LYS A 177 -76.63 23.87 11.14
N ILE A 178 -76.38 23.26 12.30
CA ILE A 178 -77.22 23.46 13.48
C ILE A 178 -77.13 24.91 13.94
N VAL A 179 -75.91 25.48 14.04
CA VAL A 179 -75.69 26.88 14.42
C VAL A 179 -76.43 27.83 13.47
N ASP A 180 -76.29 27.64 12.15
CA ASP A 180 -76.99 28.46 11.15
C ASP A 180 -78.52 28.33 11.30
N SER A 181 -79.05 27.11 11.49
CA SER A 181 -80.49 26.90 11.71
C SER A 181 -81.01 27.54 13.00
N VAL A 182 -80.23 27.54 14.09
CA VAL A 182 -80.63 28.20 15.35
C VAL A 182 -80.53 29.71 15.20
N GLN A 183 -79.60 30.21 14.38
CA GLN A 183 -79.48 31.64 14.08
C GLN A 183 -80.70 32.14 13.30
N ASP A 184 -81.18 31.36 12.33
CA ASP A 184 -82.43 31.64 11.61
C ASP A 184 -83.64 31.67 12.58
N ILE A 185 -83.71 30.74 13.53
CA ILE A 185 -84.76 30.71 14.55
C ILE A 185 -84.68 31.94 15.48
N ALA A 186 -83.49 32.33 15.90
CA ALA A 186 -83.28 33.52 16.74
C ALA A 186 -83.70 34.79 16.00
N GLU A 187 -83.36 34.91 14.71
CA GLU A 187 -83.74 36.05 13.88
C GLU A 187 -85.26 36.13 13.64
N GLN A 188 -85.91 34.98 13.38
CA GLN A 188 -87.37 34.90 13.32
C GLN A 188 -88.03 35.25 14.66
N THR A 189 -87.45 34.79 15.77
CA THR A 189 -87.95 35.08 17.13
C THR A 189 -87.84 36.57 17.45
N ASN A 190 -86.73 37.21 17.07
CA ASN A 190 -86.53 38.65 17.19
C ASN A 190 -87.57 39.44 16.38
N LEU A 191 -87.84 39.02 15.14
CA LEU A 191 -88.89 39.59 14.28
C LEU A 191 -90.29 39.42 14.87
N LEU A 192 -90.60 38.25 15.43
CA LEU A 192 -91.86 37.99 16.12
C LEU A 192 -92.01 38.85 17.37
N ALA A 193 -90.95 38.99 18.17
CA ALA A 193 -90.92 39.83 19.35
C ALA A 193 -91.12 41.31 19.01
N LEU A 194 -90.50 41.79 17.93
CA LEU A 194 -90.69 43.15 17.42
C LEU A 194 -92.15 43.40 17.00
N ASN A 195 -92.75 42.46 16.26
CA ASN A 195 -94.16 42.55 15.88
C ASN A 195 -95.09 42.56 17.11
N ALA A 196 -94.78 41.75 18.13
CA ALA A 196 -95.52 41.74 19.39
C ALA A 196 -95.37 43.06 20.18
N ALA A 197 -94.18 43.66 20.20
CA ALA A 197 -93.93 44.96 20.83
C ALA A 197 -94.71 46.09 20.14
N ILE A 198 -94.77 46.08 18.80
CA ILE A 198 -95.57 47.02 18.00
C ILE A 198 -97.06 46.90 18.35
N GLU A 199 -97.58 45.67 18.40
CA GLU A 199 -99.01 45.44 18.67
C GLU A 199 -99.36 45.74 20.14
N ALA A 200 -98.44 45.49 21.08
CA ALA A 200 -98.57 45.88 22.48
C ALA A 200 -98.62 47.41 22.64
N ALA A 201 -97.78 48.16 21.90
CA ALA A 201 -97.83 49.62 21.86
C ALA A 201 -99.15 50.13 21.26
N ARG A 202 -99.70 49.42 20.26
CA ARG A 202 -100.97 49.73 19.60
C ARG A 202 -102.18 49.54 20.52
N ALA A 203 -102.12 48.59 21.45
CA ALA A 203 -103.16 48.33 22.45
C ALA A 203 -103.17 49.34 23.63
N GLY A 204 -102.21 50.27 23.69
CA GLY A 204 -102.16 51.33 24.71
C GLY A 204 -101.99 50.80 26.14
N GLU A 205 -102.84 51.23 27.08
CA GLU A 205 -102.76 50.81 28.49
C GLU A 205 -102.95 49.30 28.69
N GLN A 206 -103.76 48.65 27.85
CA GLN A 206 -104.05 47.21 27.97
C GLN A 206 -102.88 46.33 27.49
N GLY A 207 -101.93 46.91 26.74
CA GLY A 207 -100.77 46.20 26.19
C GLY A 207 -99.50 46.28 27.03
N LYS A 208 -99.47 47.05 28.13
CA LYS A 208 -98.25 47.29 28.93
C LYS A 208 -97.55 46.02 29.41
N GLY A 209 -98.30 45.00 29.85
CA GLY A 209 -97.74 43.72 30.28
C GLY A 209 -97.15 42.90 29.11
N PHE A 210 -97.80 42.95 27.94
CA PHE A 210 -97.30 42.29 26.73
C PHE A 210 -96.08 42.99 26.13
N ALA A 211 -95.98 44.33 26.27
CA ALA A 211 -94.82 45.09 25.84
C ALA A 211 -93.55 44.66 26.59
N VAL A 212 -93.63 44.49 27.92
CA VAL A 212 -92.49 44.03 28.74
C VAL A 212 -92.04 42.62 28.33
N VAL A 213 -92.98 41.71 28.09
CA VAL A 213 -92.64 40.34 27.64
C VAL A 213 -92.04 40.35 26.24
N ALA A 214 -92.57 41.17 25.33
CA ALA A 214 -92.04 41.29 23.98
C ALA A 214 -90.61 41.85 23.97
N ASP A 215 -90.32 42.86 24.77
CA ASP A 215 -88.96 43.40 24.93
C ASP A 215 -87.99 42.37 25.52
N GLU A 216 -88.43 41.58 26.51
CA GLU A 216 -87.60 40.52 27.11
C GLU A 216 -87.29 39.40 26.11
N VAL A 217 -88.28 38.96 25.32
CA VAL A 217 -88.08 37.96 24.25
C VAL A 217 -87.15 38.50 23.16
N ARG A 218 -87.25 39.79 22.84
CA ARG A 218 -86.37 40.47 21.89
C ARG A 218 -84.92 40.47 22.38
N ASN A 219 -84.69 40.83 23.64
CA ASN A 219 -83.36 40.79 24.24
C ASN A 219 -82.80 39.36 24.27
N LEU A 220 -83.61 38.35 24.63
CA LEU A 220 -83.19 36.94 24.60
C LEU A 220 -82.77 36.48 23.19
N ALA A 221 -83.50 36.92 22.17
CA ALA A 221 -83.21 36.59 20.77
C ALA A 221 -81.91 37.26 20.28
N ASP A 222 -81.69 38.53 20.64
CA ASP A 222 -80.43 39.25 20.35
C ASP A 222 -79.25 38.59 21.10
N ASP A 223 -79.39 38.27 22.39
CA ASP A 223 -78.36 37.55 23.17
C ASP A 223 -78.05 36.17 22.57
N THR A 224 -79.07 35.45 22.11
CA THR A 224 -78.91 34.16 21.42
C THR A 224 -78.10 34.35 20.13
N LYS A 225 -78.38 35.38 19.34
CA LYS A 225 -77.65 35.70 18.10
C LYS A 225 -76.17 35.98 18.38
N THR A 226 -75.87 36.78 19.39
CA THR A 226 -74.48 37.07 19.79
C THR A 226 -73.74 35.81 20.26
N ASN A 227 -74.40 34.92 21.01
CA ASN A 227 -73.79 33.65 21.42
C ASN A 227 -73.53 32.71 20.23
N LEU A 228 -74.41 32.71 19.22
CA LEU A 228 -74.25 31.91 18.01
C LEU A 228 -73.10 32.42 17.12
N GLU A 229 -72.84 33.73 17.08
CA GLU A 229 -71.65 34.28 16.42
C GLU A 229 -70.35 33.71 17.03
N GLY A 230 -70.31 33.59 18.37
CA GLY A 230 -69.21 32.92 19.07
C GLY A 230 -69.11 31.43 18.74
N MET A 231 -70.23 30.71 18.66
CA MET A 231 -70.23 29.31 18.22
C MET A 231 -69.77 29.14 16.77
N LYS A 232 -70.14 30.07 15.88
CA LYS A 232 -69.71 30.04 14.48
C LYS A 232 -68.20 30.20 14.35
N SER A 233 -67.62 31.15 15.07
CA SER A 233 -66.17 31.30 15.18
C SER A 233 -65.50 30.03 15.70
N PHE A 234 -66.08 29.39 16.72
CA PHE A 234 -65.53 28.15 17.28
C PHE A 234 -65.57 26.97 16.29
N VAL A 235 -66.64 26.86 15.48
CA VAL A 235 -66.72 25.86 14.40
C VAL A 235 -65.68 26.13 13.31
N GLU A 236 -65.50 27.40 12.92
CA GLU A 236 -64.44 27.80 11.97
C GLU A 236 -63.04 27.46 12.49
N ASP A 237 -62.77 27.67 13.79
CA ASP A 237 -61.51 27.30 14.43
C ASP A 237 -61.28 25.78 14.37
N ILE A 238 -62.32 24.96 14.59
CA ILE A 238 -62.23 23.49 14.46
C ILE A 238 -61.89 23.09 13.02
N TYR A 239 -62.51 23.73 12.02
CA TYR A 239 -62.18 23.48 10.62
C TYR A 239 -60.73 23.81 10.30
N SER A 240 -60.25 24.99 10.71
CA SER A 240 -58.87 25.40 10.50
C SER A 240 -57.91 24.41 11.13
N ALA A 241 -58.11 24.07 12.41
CA ALA A 241 -57.26 23.12 13.13
C ALA A 241 -57.27 21.72 12.50
N SER A 242 -58.42 21.26 12.00
CA SER A 242 -58.55 19.98 11.31
C SER A 242 -57.83 19.98 9.96
N SER A 243 -57.93 21.07 9.20
CA SER A 243 -57.21 21.25 7.94
C SER A 243 -55.71 21.26 8.15
N ASP A 244 -55.22 22.03 9.12
CA ASP A 244 -53.80 22.09 9.49
C ASP A 244 -53.29 20.72 9.95
N GLY A 245 -54.10 20.00 10.72
CA GLY A 245 -53.83 18.63 11.14
C GLY A 245 -53.67 17.68 9.95
N LYS A 246 -54.55 17.77 8.96
CA LYS A 246 -54.48 16.97 7.73
C LYS A 246 -53.21 17.26 6.92
N GLU A 247 -52.87 18.53 6.71
CA GLU A 247 -51.64 18.91 6.01
C GLU A 247 -50.40 18.38 6.74
N SER A 248 -50.38 18.44 8.08
CA SER A 248 -49.29 17.89 8.88
C SER A 248 -49.15 16.37 8.71
N LEU A 249 -50.25 15.62 8.61
CA LEU A 249 -50.23 14.18 8.33
C LEU A 249 -49.72 13.88 6.92
N GLU A 250 -50.12 14.66 5.91
CA GLU A 250 -49.61 14.51 4.54
C GLU A 250 -48.09 14.71 4.47
N ARG A 251 -47.55 15.73 5.16
CA ARG A 251 -46.09 15.93 5.25
C ARG A 251 -45.40 14.77 5.99
N THR A 252 -46.03 14.24 7.03
CA THR A 252 -45.51 13.06 7.76
C THR A 252 -45.43 11.85 6.83
N LEU A 253 -46.44 11.58 6.02
CA LEU A 253 -46.41 10.48 5.04
C LEU A 253 -45.31 10.66 3.99
N VAL A 254 -45.15 11.87 3.44
CA VAL A 254 -44.07 12.17 2.49
C VAL A 254 -42.70 11.92 3.14
N SER A 255 -42.47 12.45 4.34
CA SER A 255 -41.21 12.29 5.06
C SER A 255 -40.90 10.83 5.39
N THR A 256 -41.91 10.05 5.75
CA THR A 256 -41.78 8.61 6.03
C THR A 256 -41.47 7.81 4.77
N ASN A 257 -42.03 8.17 3.63
CA ASN A 257 -41.69 7.56 2.34
C ASN A 257 -40.25 7.92 1.91
N GLU A 258 -39.84 9.18 2.02
CA GLU A 258 -38.44 9.57 1.74
C GLU A 258 -37.44 8.87 2.66
N MET A 259 -37.80 8.64 3.93
CA MET A 259 -37.00 7.85 4.86
C MET A 259 -36.87 6.40 4.38
N SER A 260 -37.96 5.81 3.87
CA SER A 260 -37.96 4.44 3.32
C SER A 260 -37.01 4.32 2.13
N ASP A 261 -37.09 5.23 1.16
CA ASP A 261 -36.25 5.21 -0.04
C ASP A 261 -34.75 5.30 0.33
N LYS A 262 -34.42 6.11 1.35
CA LYS A 262 -33.06 6.20 1.87
C LYS A 262 -32.59 4.91 2.54
N ILE A 263 -33.45 4.24 3.30
CA ILE A 263 -33.12 2.96 3.95
C ILE A 263 -32.87 1.87 2.90
N GLU A 264 -33.72 1.82 1.86
CA GLU A 264 -33.56 0.87 0.75
C GLU A 264 -32.22 1.09 0.03
N SER A 265 -31.83 2.35 -0.21
CA SER A 265 -30.53 2.69 -0.81
C SER A 265 -29.29 2.32 0.03
N VAL A 266 -29.46 2.12 1.34
CA VAL A 266 -28.37 1.69 2.24
C VAL A 266 -28.29 0.16 2.33
N THR A 267 -29.38 -0.52 1.96
CA THR A 267 -29.50 -1.98 2.04
C THR A 267 -29.12 -2.66 0.71
N ASP A 268 -29.34 -1.98 -0.42
CA ASP A 268 -28.92 -2.37 -1.78
C ASP A 268 -27.44 -2.10 -2.08
#